data_AF-A0A1G1BYH9-F1
#
_entry.id   AF-A0A1G1BYH9-F1
#
_cell.length_a   1.000
_cell.length_b   1.000
_cell.length_c   1.000
_cell.angle_alpha   90.00
_cell.angle_beta   90.00
_cell.angle_gamma   90.00
#
_symmetry.space_group_name_H-M   'P 1'
#
loop_
_entity.id
_entity.type
_entity.pdbx_description
1 polymer ?
#
loop_
_entity_poly.entity_id
_entity_poly.type
_entity_poly.pdbx_seq_one_letter_code
_entity_poly.pdbx_strand_id
1 'polypeptide(L)'
;MAEMTSRERLLTACRRGVPDRVPRTMGFERGFLVTLKDMLKRENPGLDVETLDLNAYFGLDPRWVGLNPTQKRTDFSSYFDRKGVEYGEWGNGQVWDASRHYAEYVYPLAKAETLAEVAAIRAVPQCRYGSGCTPRGLRAVPAGEGLPAVLRRNPLADG
;
A
#
# COMPACT_ATOMS: atom_id res chain seq x y z
N MET A 1 28.58 -17.01 -5.69
CA MET A 1 28.04 -15.90 -4.88
C MET A 1 27.44 -16.52 -3.62
N ALA A 2 27.52 -15.86 -2.46
CA ALA A 2 26.86 -16.34 -1.25
C ALA A 2 25.33 -16.40 -1.47
N GLU A 3 24.69 -17.42 -0.92
CA GLU A 3 23.23 -17.58 -1.04
C GLU A 3 22.52 -16.49 -0.23
N MET A 4 21.65 -15.72 -0.88
CA MET A 4 20.89 -14.66 -0.23
C MET A 4 19.59 -15.21 0.34
N THR A 5 19.14 -14.66 1.47
CA THR A 5 17.76 -14.87 1.89
C THR A 5 16.78 -14.28 0.87
N SER A 6 15.54 -14.73 0.87
CA SER A 6 14.51 -14.17 -0.02
C SER A 6 14.36 -12.66 0.14
N ARG A 7 14.41 -12.16 1.38
CA ARG A 7 14.35 -10.73 1.67
C ARG A 7 15.54 -9.97 1.07
N GLU A 8 16.76 -10.47 1.25
CA GLU A 8 17.97 -9.82 0.74
C GLU A 8 17.99 -9.81 -0.78
N ARG A 9 17.65 -10.93 -1.41
CA ARG A 9 17.55 -11.07 -2.87
C ARG A 9 16.61 -10.04 -3.45
N LEU A 10 15.42 -9.92 -2.87
CA LEU A 10 14.37 -9.05 -3.36
C LEU A 10 14.73 -7.57 -3.15
N LEU A 11 15.25 -7.20 -1.98
CA LEU A 11 15.72 -5.82 -1.74
C LEU A 11 16.91 -5.43 -2.62
N THR A 12 17.81 -6.38 -2.92
CA THR A 12 18.92 -6.17 -3.86
C THR A 12 18.38 -5.87 -5.26
N ALA A 13 17.43 -6.68 -5.73
CA ALA A 13 16.77 -6.45 -7.02
C ALA A 13 16.04 -5.09 -7.07
N CYS A 14 15.27 -4.72 -6.03
CA CYS A 14 14.58 -3.42 -5.95
C CYS A 14 15.55 -2.22 -5.99
N ARG A 15 16.78 -2.39 -5.50
CA ARG A 15 17.84 -1.37 -5.53
C ARG A 15 18.66 -1.37 -6.82
N ARG A 16 18.25 -2.14 -7.83
CA ARG A 16 18.99 -2.34 -9.10
C ARG A 16 20.38 -2.95 -8.91
N GLY A 17 20.57 -3.72 -7.84
CA GLY A 17 21.78 -4.53 -7.62
C GLY A 17 21.72 -5.87 -8.37
N VAL A 18 22.78 -6.67 -8.23
CA VAL A 18 22.86 -8.03 -8.80
C VAL A 18 22.57 -9.05 -7.69
N PRO A 19 21.37 -9.65 -7.64
CA PRO A 19 21.05 -10.70 -6.68
C PRO A 19 21.76 -12.02 -7.04
N ASP A 20 21.78 -12.97 -6.10
CA ASP A 20 22.29 -14.33 -6.30
C ASP A 20 21.52 -15.12 -7.38
N ARG A 21 20.22 -14.86 -7.53
CA ARG A 21 19.36 -15.29 -8.64
C ARG A 21 18.18 -14.33 -8.84
N VAL A 22 17.48 -14.47 -9.96
CA VAL A 22 16.24 -13.71 -10.21
C VAL A 22 15.19 -14.07 -9.15
N PRO A 23 14.61 -13.08 -8.42
CA PRO A 23 13.49 -13.33 -7.52
C PRO A 23 12.31 -13.93 -8.30
N ARG A 24 11.73 -15.00 -7.78
CA ARG A 24 10.63 -15.71 -8.46
C ARG A 24 9.52 -16.03 -7.47
N THR A 25 8.29 -15.85 -7.91
CA THR A 25 7.11 -16.13 -7.10
C THR A 25 6.14 -16.99 -7.90
N MET A 26 5.29 -17.75 -7.21
CA MET A 26 4.22 -18.53 -7.81
C MET A 26 2.94 -18.26 -7.05
N GLY A 27 1.85 -18.06 -7.80
CA GLY A 27 0.52 -18.04 -7.23
C GLY A 27 -0.03 -19.43 -7.05
N PHE A 28 -0.58 -19.71 -5.88
CA PHE A 28 -1.39 -20.90 -5.69
C PHE A 28 -2.86 -20.50 -5.65
N GLU A 29 -3.62 -20.93 -6.67
CA GLU A 29 -5.06 -20.82 -6.65
C GLU A 29 -5.65 -21.68 -5.53
N ARG A 30 -6.76 -21.24 -4.93
CA ARG A 30 -7.33 -21.90 -3.74
C ARG A 30 -7.65 -23.37 -3.97
N GLY A 31 -8.20 -23.70 -5.14
CA GLY A 31 -8.48 -25.10 -5.52
C GLY A 31 -7.21 -25.93 -5.72
N PHE A 32 -6.16 -25.33 -6.27
CA PHE A 32 -4.89 -26.00 -6.50
C PHE A 32 -4.14 -26.32 -5.19
N LEU A 33 -4.25 -25.44 -4.18
CA LEU A 33 -3.64 -25.68 -2.86
C LEU A 33 -4.07 -27.00 -2.22
N VAL A 34 -5.34 -27.38 -2.37
CA VAL A 34 -5.87 -28.64 -1.82
C VAL A 34 -5.20 -29.83 -2.50
N THR A 35 -5.23 -29.87 -3.83
CA THR A 35 -4.59 -30.93 -4.62
C THR A 35 -3.09 -31.02 -4.35
N LEU A 36 -2.40 -29.87 -4.27
CA LEU A 36 -0.97 -29.82 -3.99
C LEU A 36 -0.65 -30.40 -2.62
N LYS A 37 -1.40 -30.04 -1.57
CA LYS A 37 -1.22 -30.59 -0.23
C LYS A 37 -1.46 -32.10 -0.19
N ASP A 38 -2.51 -32.60 -0.86
CA ASP A 38 -2.79 -34.03 -0.95
C ASP A 38 -1.66 -34.80 -1.64
N MET A 39 -1.13 -34.25 -2.74
CA MET A 39 0.03 -34.82 -3.43
C MET A 39 1.27 -34.85 -2.54
N LEU A 40 1.60 -33.73 -1.88
CA LEU A 40 2.75 -33.63 -0.98
C LEU A 40 2.65 -34.61 0.18
N LYS A 41 1.47 -34.77 0.77
CA LYS A 41 1.23 -35.71 1.87
C LYS A 41 1.39 -37.16 1.43
N ARG A 42 0.90 -37.51 0.23
CA ARG A 42 1.04 -38.85 -0.34
C ARG A 42 2.49 -39.19 -0.67
N GLU A 43 3.22 -38.24 -1.25
CA GLU A 43 4.60 -38.44 -1.69
C GLU A 43 5.60 -38.31 -0.53
N ASN A 44 5.24 -37.58 0.53
CA ASN A 44 6.07 -37.37 1.72
C ASN A 44 5.26 -37.58 3.01
N PRO A 45 5.00 -38.83 3.44
CA PRO A 45 4.15 -39.12 4.60
C PRO A 45 4.63 -38.54 5.94
N GLY A 46 5.91 -38.14 6.05
CA GLY A 46 6.48 -37.50 7.23
C GLY A 46 6.46 -35.97 7.21
N LEU A 47 5.93 -35.35 6.16
CA LEU A 47 5.86 -33.90 6.01
C LEU A 47 4.54 -33.37 6.59
N ASP A 48 4.61 -32.45 7.56
CA ASP A 48 3.43 -31.75 8.05
C ASP A 48 3.00 -30.67 7.06
N VAL A 49 2.17 -31.06 6.09
CA VAL A 49 1.67 -30.18 5.02
C VAL A 49 0.72 -29.10 5.50
N GLU A 50 0.15 -29.20 6.72
CA GLU A 50 -0.78 -28.20 7.21
C GLU A 50 -0.09 -26.95 7.73
N THR A 51 1.10 -27.12 8.31
CA THR A 51 1.93 -26.02 8.83
C THR A 51 3.09 -25.63 7.89
N LEU A 52 3.26 -26.37 6.79
CA LEU A 52 4.32 -26.14 5.81
C LEU A 52 4.24 -24.76 5.16
N ASP A 53 5.30 -23.97 5.28
CA ASP A 53 5.51 -22.79 4.44
C ASP A 53 5.92 -23.23 3.03
N LEU A 54 4.94 -23.23 2.11
CA LEU A 54 5.15 -23.59 0.71
C LEU A 54 6.16 -22.67 0.00
N ASN A 55 6.27 -21.40 0.41
CA ASN A 55 7.26 -20.51 -0.20
C ASN A 55 8.68 -20.94 0.19
N ALA A 56 8.89 -21.26 1.46
CA ALA A 56 10.17 -21.81 1.91
C ALA A 56 10.46 -23.17 1.22
N TYR A 57 9.48 -24.06 1.17
CA TYR A 57 9.61 -25.40 0.57
C TYR A 57 10.02 -25.37 -0.90
N PHE A 58 9.41 -24.49 -1.70
CA PHE A 58 9.73 -24.35 -3.13
C PHE A 58 10.83 -23.30 -3.44
N GLY A 59 11.39 -22.66 -2.41
CA GLY A 59 12.34 -21.56 -2.58
C GLY A 59 11.76 -20.39 -3.38
N LEU A 60 10.51 -20.02 -3.09
CA LEU A 60 9.81 -18.89 -3.69
C LEU A 60 10.05 -17.61 -2.89
N ASP A 61 10.03 -16.50 -3.61
CA ASP A 61 10.14 -15.16 -3.07
C ASP A 61 8.75 -14.50 -2.90
N PRO A 62 8.59 -13.52 -1.98
CA PRO A 62 7.34 -12.81 -1.78
C PRO A 62 6.78 -12.25 -3.08
N ARG A 63 5.47 -12.43 -3.27
CA ARG A 63 4.76 -11.94 -4.46
C ARG A 63 4.66 -10.42 -4.52
N TRP A 64 4.58 -9.76 -3.37
CA TRP A 64 4.34 -8.32 -3.28
C TRP A 64 5.29 -7.68 -2.27
N VAL A 65 5.77 -6.48 -2.61
CA VAL A 65 6.36 -5.54 -1.66
C VAL A 65 5.47 -4.33 -1.63
N GLY A 66 4.91 -4.06 -0.44
CA GLY A 66 4.16 -2.85 -0.17
C GLY A 66 4.99 -1.85 0.61
N LEU A 67 4.57 -0.58 0.54
CA LEU A 67 4.95 0.39 1.55
C LEU A 67 4.23 0.03 2.85
N ASN A 68 4.91 0.18 3.99
CA ASN A 68 4.22 0.13 5.27
C ASN A 68 3.19 1.26 5.34
N PRO A 69 2.01 1.03 5.96
CA PRO A 69 1.07 2.11 6.24
C PRO A 69 1.79 3.24 6.98
N THR A 70 1.46 4.49 6.65
CA THR A 70 1.87 5.61 7.47
C THR A 70 1.23 5.51 8.85
N GLN A 71 1.84 6.16 9.83
CA GLN A 71 1.26 6.28 11.17
C GLN A 71 0.14 7.34 11.24
N LYS A 72 -0.21 7.98 10.12
CA LYS A 72 -1.23 9.02 10.09
C LYS A 72 -2.62 8.38 10.13
N ARG A 73 -3.44 8.81 11.09
CA ARG A 73 -4.84 8.42 11.22
C ARG A 73 -5.73 9.64 11.01
N THR A 74 -5.86 10.02 9.75
CA THR A 74 -6.78 11.08 9.33
C THR A 74 -8.19 10.50 9.26
N ASP A 75 -9.15 11.16 9.89
CA ASP A 75 -10.56 10.79 9.79
C ASP A 75 -11.18 11.45 8.55
N PHE A 76 -11.67 10.64 7.62
CA PHE A 76 -12.35 11.09 6.40
C PHE A 76 -13.85 10.79 6.42
N SER A 77 -14.40 10.29 7.54
CA SER A 77 -15.82 9.92 7.63
C SER A 77 -16.77 11.05 7.25
N SER A 78 -16.42 12.30 7.57
CA SER A 78 -17.22 13.49 7.23
C SER A 78 -17.37 13.75 5.74
N TYR A 79 -16.50 13.17 4.91
CA TYR A 79 -16.54 13.34 3.46
C TYR A 79 -17.36 12.25 2.75
N PHE A 80 -17.83 11.25 3.49
CA PHE A 80 -18.53 10.10 2.93
C PHE A 80 -19.93 9.96 3.52
N ASP A 81 -20.93 10.44 2.77
CA ASP A 81 -22.35 10.25 3.15
C ASP A 81 -22.83 8.82 2.91
N ARG A 82 -22.14 8.07 2.05
CA ARG A 82 -22.51 6.71 1.68
C ARG A 82 -22.07 5.74 2.77
N LYS A 83 -23.01 4.91 3.23
CA LYS A 83 -22.70 3.81 4.16
C LYS A 83 -21.85 2.74 3.48
N GLY A 84 -20.98 2.10 4.26
CA GLY A 84 -20.13 1.00 3.79
C GLY A 84 -18.90 1.44 3.00
N VAL A 85 -18.55 2.72 3.02
CA VAL A 85 -17.29 3.22 2.47
C VAL A 85 -16.16 2.84 3.41
N GLU A 86 -15.23 2.02 2.94
CA GLU A 86 -13.95 1.79 3.56
C GLU A 86 -12.94 2.78 2.97
N TYR A 87 -12.10 3.42 3.78
CA TYR A 87 -11.09 4.35 3.28
C TYR A 87 -9.75 4.16 3.95
N GLY A 88 -8.69 4.37 3.16
CA GLY A 88 -7.31 4.31 3.64
C GLY A 88 -6.85 5.59 4.32
N GLU A 89 -5.57 5.59 4.71
CA GLU A 89 -4.88 6.74 5.32
C GLU A 89 -4.85 8.00 4.45
N TRP A 90 -5.03 7.85 3.14
CA TRP A 90 -5.04 8.93 2.15
C TRP A 90 -6.47 9.37 1.77
N GLY A 91 -7.49 8.78 2.39
CA GLY A 91 -8.89 9.10 2.13
C GLY A 91 -9.41 8.53 0.82
N ASN A 92 -8.69 7.67 0.12
CA ASN A 92 -9.23 6.93 -1.03
C ASN A 92 -10.30 5.94 -0.54
N GLY A 93 -11.57 6.27 -0.79
CA GLY A 93 -12.71 5.47 -0.37
C GLY A 93 -13.06 4.38 -1.39
N GLN A 94 -13.56 3.26 -0.90
CA GLN A 94 -13.92 2.08 -1.66
C GLN A 94 -15.23 1.52 -1.12
N VAL A 95 -16.15 1.20 -2.02
CA VAL A 95 -17.36 0.43 -1.72
C VAL A 95 -17.26 -0.89 -2.46
N TRP A 96 -17.11 -1.97 -1.70
CA TRP A 96 -16.92 -3.30 -2.24
C TRP A 96 -18.24 -3.95 -2.64
N ASP A 97 -18.19 -4.76 -3.70
CA ASP A 97 -19.23 -5.74 -3.98
C ASP A 97 -19.24 -6.86 -2.92
N ALA A 98 -20.25 -7.73 -2.97
CA ALA A 98 -20.43 -8.80 -1.98
C ALA A 98 -19.25 -9.80 -1.96
N SER A 99 -18.56 -9.99 -3.10
CA SER A 99 -17.41 -10.88 -3.23
C SER A 99 -16.07 -10.18 -2.97
N ARG A 100 -16.06 -8.87 -2.75
CA ARG A 100 -14.85 -8.02 -2.67
C ARG A 100 -13.91 -8.17 -3.88
N HIS A 101 -14.46 -8.50 -5.04
CA HIS A 101 -13.71 -8.59 -6.29
C HIS A 101 -13.62 -7.23 -6.98
N TYR A 102 -14.69 -6.43 -6.88
CA TYR A 102 -14.74 -5.10 -7.46
C TYR A 102 -15.05 -4.06 -6.38
N ALA A 103 -14.38 -2.92 -6.50
CA ALA A 103 -14.64 -1.75 -5.68
C ALA A 103 -15.07 -0.60 -6.58
N GLU A 104 -16.16 0.06 -6.19
CA GLU A 104 -16.45 1.41 -6.65
C GLU A 104 -15.58 2.38 -5.85
N TYR A 105 -14.81 3.23 -6.55
CA TYR A 105 -13.96 4.22 -5.91
C TYR A 105 -14.75 5.50 -5.63
N VAL A 106 -14.67 5.97 -4.39
CA VAL A 106 -15.29 7.23 -3.96
C VAL A 106 -14.24 8.12 -3.31
N TYR A 107 -14.30 9.42 -3.59
CA TYR A 107 -13.24 10.36 -3.19
C TYR A 107 -13.80 11.42 -2.23
N PRO A 108 -13.03 11.87 -1.22
CA PRO A 108 -13.50 12.79 -0.19
C PRO A 108 -14.02 14.13 -0.76
N LEU A 109 -13.42 14.60 -1.83
CA LEU A 109 -13.77 15.88 -2.46
C LEU A 109 -14.69 15.72 -3.68
N ALA A 110 -15.30 14.55 -3.88
CA ALA A 110 -16.16 14.31 -5.05
C ALA A 110 -17.38 15.25 -5.11
N LYS A 111 -17.78 15.82 -3.96
CA LYS A 111 -18.90 16.76 -3.83
C LYS A 111 -18.48 18.18 -3.46
N ALA A 112 -17.18 18.48 -3.44
CA ALA A 112 -16.72 19.82 -3.08
C ALA A 112 -17.09 20.82 -4.19
N GLU A 113 -17.82 21.87 -3.84
CA GLU A 113 -18.27 22.91 -4.77
C GLU A 113 -17.47 24.21 -4.59
N THR A 114 -16.79 24.36 -3.46
CA THR A 114 -16.08 25.59 -3.09
C THR A 114 -14.59 25.34 -2.80
N LEU A 115 -13.78 26.39 -2.99
CA LEU A 115 -12.36 26.36 -2.63
C LEU A 115 -12.15 26.20 -1.12
N ALA A 116 -13.09 26.65 -0.29
CA ALA A 116 -13.03 26.49 1.16
C ALA A 116 -13.13 25.00 1.55
N GLU A 117 -14.02 24.24 0.91
CA GLU A 117 -14.16 22.78 1.14
C GLU A 117 -12.93 22.02 0.67
N VAL A 118 -12.34 22.41 -0.46
CA VAL A 118 -11.07 21.83 -0.93
C VAL A 118 -9.93 22.15 0.03
N ALA A 119 -9.86 23.37 0.57
CA ALA A 119 -8.82 23.77 1.51
C ALA A 119 -8.93 23.06 2.86
N ALA A 120 -10.15 22.73 3.31
CA ALA A 120 -10.40 22.07 4.58
C ALA A 120 -9.71 20.69 4.71
N ILE A 121 -9.46 19.99 3.59
CA ILE A 121 -8.75 18.70 3.62
C ILE A 121 -7.30 18.82 4.11
N ARG A 122 -6.67 19.98 3.89
CA ARG A 122 -5.32 20.27 4.38
C ARG A 122 -5.30 20.57 5.89
N ALA A 123 -6.45 20.95 6.44
CA ALA A 123 -6.62 21.42 7.81
C ALA A 123 -7.04 20.31 8.79
N VAL A 124 -7.27 19.07 8.33
CA VAL A 124 -7.50 17.95 9.26
C VAL A 124 -6.27 17.81 10.15
N PRO A 125 -6.41 17.92 11.50
CA PRO A 125 -5.26 18.03 12.38
C PRO A 125 -4.38 16.79 12.23
N GLN A 126 -3.15 16.99 11.76
CA GLN A 126 -2.20 15.92 11.46
C GLN A 126 -1.65 15.19 12.70
N CYS A 127 -2.16 15.48 13.90
CA CYS A 127 -1.66 14.92 15.14
C CYS A 127 -2.80 14.80 16.17
N ARG A 128 -3.05 13.59 16.67
CA ARG A 128 -4.10 13.28 17.67
C ARG A 128 -3.84 13.86 19.08
N TYR A 129 -2.77 14.63 19.26
CA TYR A 129 -2.31 15.15 20.57
C TYR A 129 -2.52 16.67 20.77
N GLY A 130 -3.33 17.31 19.92
CA GLY A 130 -3.64 18.74 20.07
C GLY A 130 -2.52 19.68 19.61
N SER A 131 -2.72 20.97 19.83
CA SER A 131 -1.94 22.10 19.32
C SER A 131 -0.46 22.18 19.75
N GLY A 132 0.03 21.22 20.55
CA GLY A 132 1.43 21.17 21.03
C GLY A 132 2.38 20.33 20.16
N CYS A 133 1.90 19.75 19.07
CA CYS A 133 2.68 18.85 18.22
C CYS A 133 3.63 19.67 17.32
N THR A 134 4.83 20.00 17.83
CA THR A 134 5.89 20.56 16.99
C THR A 134 6.54 19.42 16.18
N PRO A 135 6.52 19.47 14.84
CA PRO A 135 7.38 18.59 14.06
C PRO A 135 8.82 18.98 14.40
N ARG A 136 9.61 18.05 14.96
CA ARG A 136 11.06 18.23 14.98
C ARG A 136 11.52 18.42 13.54
N GLY A 137 11.92 19.64 13.19
CA GLY A 137 12.71 19.92 11.99
C GLY A 137 11.99 20.56 10.79
N LEU A 138 10.73 20.99 10.88
CA LEU A 138 10.11 21.79 9.80
C LEU A 138 9.83 23.20 10.31
N ARG A 139 10.65 24.17 9.86
CA ARG A 139 10.34 25.59 10.01
C ARG A 139 9.01 25.87 9.31
N ALA A 140 8.08 26.50 10.01
CA ALA A 140 6.87 27.05 9.41
C ALA A 140 7.26 28.09 8.35
N VAL A 141 6.75 27.93 7.13
CA VAL A 141 6.76 29.01 6.14
C VAL A 141 5.59 29.93 6.49
N PRO A 142 5.83 31.22 6.80
CA PRO A 142 4.76 32.14 7.14
C PRO A 142 3.80 32.35 5.96
N ALA A 143 2.51 32.40 6.26
CA ALA A 143 1.46 32.67 5.29
C ALA A 143 1.59 34.12 4.81
N GLY A 144 2.07 34.31 3.58
CA GLY A 144 2.29 35.64 3.00
C GLY A 144 3.15 35.65 1.74
N GLU A 145 3.94 34.60 1.50
CA GLU A 145 4.66 34.45 0.24
C GLU A 145 3.89 33.53 -0.71
N GLY A 146 3.65 34.02 -1.93
CA GLY A 146 2.93 33.30 -2.97
C GLY A 146 3.47 31.90 -3.20
N LEU A 147 2.60 31.00 -3.68
CA LEU A 147 2.95 29.64 -4.09
C LEU A 147 4.31 29.64 -4.82
N PRO A 148 5.30 28.84 -4.37
CA PRO A 148 6.54 28.72 -5.11
C PRO A 148 6.21 28.23 -6.53
N ALA A 149 6.81 28.87 -7.53
CA ALA A 149 6.55 28.69 -8.96
C ALA A 149 6.97 27.32 -9.53
N VAL A 150 6.79 26.24 -8.78
CA VAL A 150 7.17 24.86 -9.13
C VAL A 150 5.98 24.05 -9.70
N LEU A 151 4.92 24.74 -10.14
CA LEU A 151 3.81 24.14 -10.90
C LEU A 151 3.75 24.63 -12.36
N ARG A 152 4.87 25.09 -12.92
CA ARG A 152 4.97 25.34 -14.37
C ARG A 152 6.13 24.55 -14.97
N ARG A 153 5.84 23.31 -15.35
CA ARG A 153 6.36 22.61 -16.54
C ARG A 153 5.78 21.20 -16.55
N ASN A 154 4.71 21.02 -17.33
CA ASN A 154 4.31 19.69 -17.79
C ASN A 154 5.28 19.33 -18.93
N PRO A 155 6.15 18.31 -18.80
CA PRO A 155 7.16 17.99 -19.82
C PRO A 155 6.60 17.29 -21.07
N LEU A 156 5.28 17.18 -21.21
CA LEU A 156 4.61 16.45 -22.29
C LEU A 156 3.76 17.36 -23.20
N ALA A 157 3.98 18.67 -23.16
CA ALA A 157 3.23 19.61 -24.00
C ALA A 157 3.97 20.08 -25.26
N ASP A 158 5.25 19.74 -25.45
CA ASP A 158 6.00 20.08 -26.68
C ASP A 158 6.84 18.87 -27.12
N GLY A 159 6.42 18.19 -28.18
CA GLY A 159 7.13 17.07 -28.81
C GLY A 159 6.22 16.08 -29.51
#